data_AF-A0A381XPQ4-F1
#
_entry.id   AF-A0A381XPQ4-F1
#
_cell.length_a   1.000
_cell.length_b   1.000
_cell.length_c   1.000
_cell.angle_alpha   90.00
_cell.angle_beta   90.00
_cell.angle_gamma   90.00
#
_symmetry.space_group_name_H-M   'P 1'
#
loop_
_entity.id
_entity.type
_entity.pdbx_description
1 polymer ?
#
loop_
_entity_poly.entity_id
_entity_poly.type
_entity_poly.pdbx_seq_one_letter_code
_entity_poly.pdbx_strand_id
1 'polypeptide(L)'
;MPDRGEFYQLPLGGTREQGSHKGYGFSMMSEVLATLLSGTLSTMVLGTGGSGCHYFCAYNIASFTDVESFKDNMDRMLQTLKDTPPAPGHERVMYPGLSEYEEEQDRRKNGIPLHSEVIEWFTDITSELSIPMVKTV
;
A
#
# COMPACT_ATOMS: atom_id res chain seq x y z
N MET A 1 -11.39 -9.46 19.06
CA MET A 1 -10.97 -9.85 17.69
C MET A 1 -10.90 -11.36 17.65
N PRO A 2 -11.25 -12.03 16.53
CA PRO A 2 -11.06 -13.46 16.42
C PRO A 2 -9.57 -13.83 16.52
N ASP A 3 -9.28 -15.04 16.96
CA ASP A 3 -7.91 -15.50 17.19
C ASP A 3 -7.15 -15.67 15.86
N ARG A 4 -5.85 -15.38 15.87
CA ARG A 4 -4.98 -15.57 14.69
C ARG A 4 -5.04 -17.03 14.23
N GLY A 5 -5.42 -17.25 12.97
CA GLY A 5 -5.53 -18.59 12.36
C GLY A 5 -6.95 -19.12 12.24
N GLU A 6 -7.94 -18.47 12.86
CA GLU A 6 -9.37 -18.81 12.67
C GLU A 6 -9.94 -18.26 11.35
N PHE A 7 -9.29 -17.24 10.78
CA PHE A 7 -9.69 -16.61 9.53
C PHE A 7 -8.49 -16.42 8.60
N TYR A 8 -8.68 -16.80 7.33
CA TYR A 8 -7.70 -16.60 6.27
C TYR A 8 -8.20 -15.53 5.31
N GLN A 9 -7.31 -14.64 4.89
CA GLN A 9 -7.63 -13.67 3.85
C GLN A 9 -7.73 -14.40 2.50
N LEU A 10 -8.74 -14.04 1.72
CA LEU A 10 -8.81 -14.48 0.33
C LEU A 10 -7.80 -13.70 -0.52
N PRO A 11 -7.19 -14.34 -1.54
CA PRO A 11 -6.39 -13.61 -2.51
C PRO A 11 -7.21 -12.54 -3.24
N LEU A 12 -6.52 -11.54 -3.80
CA LEU A 12 -7.16 -10.54 -4.66
C LEU A 12 -7.99 -11.24 -5.76
N GLY A 13 -9.25 -10.84 -5.89
CA GLY A 13 -10.21 -11.50 -6.76
C GLY A 13 -11.10 -12.53 -6.05
N GLY A 14 -10.90 -12.82 -4.76
CA GLY A 14 -11.84 -13.55 -3.91
C GLY A 14 -12.03 -15.01 -4.33
N THR A 15 -13.00 -15.25 -5.22
CA THR A 15 -13.31 -16.58 -5.76
C THR A 15 -12.59 -16.85 -7.08
N ARG A 16 -12.53 -18.12 -7.50
CA ARG A 16 -11.91 -18.52 -8.77
C ARG A 16 -12.47 -17.73 -9.97
N GLU A 17 -13.78 -17.58 -10.02
CA GLU A 17 -14.49 -16.97 -11.16
C GLU A 17 -14.40 -15.44 -11.18
N GLN A 18 -14.10 -14.83 -10.04
CA GLN A 18 -13.78 -13.40 -9.91
C GLN A 18 -12.28 -13.10 -10.09
N GLY A 19 -11.46 -14.13 -10.39
CA GLY A 19 -10.04 -13.96 -10.73
C GLY A 19 -9.07 -14.20 -9.58
N SER A 20 -9.46 -14.88 -8.51
CA SER A 20 -8.60 -15.19 -7.35
C SER A 20 -7.26 -15.84 -7.72
N HIS A 21 -7.23 -16.65 -8.77
CA HIS A 21 -6.00 -17.27 -9.29
C HIS A 21 -4.95 -16.24 -9.75
N LYS A 22 -5.37 -15.04 -10.19
CA LYS A 22 -4.45 -13.94 -10.55
C LYS A 22 -3.87 -13.28 -9.30
N GLY A 23 -4.71 -13.01 -8.29
CA GLY A 23 -4.25 -12.48 -7.00
C GLY A 23 -3.28 -13.42 -6.29
N TYR A 24 -3.57 -14.73 -6.32
CA TYR A 24 -2.66 -15.75 -5.84
C TYR A 24 -1.31 -15.73 -6.57
N GLY A 25 -1.34 -15.61 -7.91
CA GLY A 25 -0.13 -15.45 -8.72
C GLY A 25 0.69 -14.21 -8.35
N PHE A 26 0.06 -13.05 -8.14
CA PHE A 26 0.76 -11.85 -7.68
C PHE A 26 1.38 -12.00 -6.29
N SER A 27 0.70 -12.68 -5.37
CA SER A 27 1.27 -13.01 -4.05
C SER A 27 2.50 -13.90 -4.19
N MET A 28 2.47 -14.89 -5.09
CA MET A 28 3.62 -15.77 -5.35
C MET A 28 4.81 -14.99 -5.92
N MET A 29 4.59 -14.02 -6.81
CA MET A 29 5.67 -13.17 -7.34
C MET A 29 6.38 -12.42 -6.21
N SER A 30 5.62 -11.83 -5.28
CA SER A 30 6.20 -11.14 -4.12
C SER A 30 7.04 -12.08 -3.25
N GLU A 31 6.53 -13.28 -2.96
CA GLU A 31 7.23 -14.26 -2.13
C GLU A 31 8.52 -14.76 -2.80
N VAL A 32 8.49 -15.01 -4.11
CA VAL A 32 9.68 -15.45 -4.85
C VAL A 32 10.73 -14.34 -4.89
N LEU A 33 10.36 -13.12 -5.23
CA LEU A 33 11.29 -12.01 -5.40
C LEU A 33 11.84 -11.46 -4.09
N ALA A 34 11.03 -11.41 -3.03
CA ALA A 34 11.46 -10.89 -1.74
C ALA A 34 12.08 -11.99 -0.86
N THR A 35 11.40 -13.12 -0.71
CA THR A 35 11.76 -14.15 0.29
C THR A 35 12.73 -15.17 -0.30
N LEU A 36 12.37 -15.84 -1.40
CA LEU A 36 13.24 -16.90 -1.94
C LEU A 36 14.54 -16.34 -2.53
N LEU A 37 14.47 -15.21 -3.25
CA LEU A 37 15.66 -14.58 -3.82
C LEU A 37 16.62 -14.03 -2.76
N SER A 38 16.11 -13.66 -1.58
CA SER A 38 16.96 -13.28 -0.44
C SER A 38 17.61 -14.49 0.25
N GLY A 39 17.31 -15.71 -0.19
CA GLY A 39 17.88 -16.95 0.35
C GLY A 39 17.15 -17.49 1.58
N THR A 40 15.94 -16.99 1.86
CA THR A 40 15.14 -17.42 3.01
C THR A 40 14.05 -18.41 2.59
N LEU A 41 13.58 -19.22 3.54
CA LEU A 41 12.45 -20.11 3.31
C LEU A 41 11.14 -19.32 3.34
N SER A 42 10.21 -19.72 2.48
CA SER A 42 8.87 -19.14 2.45
C SER A 42 8.19 -19.26 3.81
N THR A 43 7.42 -18.23 4.18
CA THR A 43 6.62 -18.26 5.42
C THR A 43 5.62 -19.42 5.40
N MET A 44 5.14 -19.83 4.22
CA MET A 44 4.25 -20.99 4.07
C MET A 44 4.92 -22.31 4.50
N VAL A 45 6.25 -22.39 4.44
CA VAL A 45 7.04 -23.58 4.80
C VAL A 45 7.51 -23.48 6.26
N LEU A 46 7.92 -22.30 6.70
CA LEU A 46 8.36 -22.05 8.07
C LEU A 46 7.22 -22.03 9.09
N GLY A 47 5.97 -21.79 8.64
CA GLY A 47 4.84 -21.54 9.53
C GLY A 47 4.89 -20.12 10.09
N THR A 48 5.02 -19.98 11.40
CA THR A 48 5.04 -18.67 12.08
C THR A 48 6.46 -18.26 12.46
N GLY A 49 6.82 -16.98 12.27
CA GLY A 49 8.10 -16.42 12.72
C GLY A 49 9.09 -16.02 11.61
N GLY A 50 8.65 -15.93 10.35
CA GLY A 50 9.49 -15.40 9.27
C GLY A 50 9.81 -13.90 9.44
N SER A 51 11.06 -13.51 9.18
CA SER A 51 11.44 -12.11 9.04
C SER A 51 10.87 -11.55 7.72
N GLY A 52 10.36 -10.32 7.75
CA GLY A 52 9.94 -9.64 6.53
C GLY A 52 11.12 -9.53 5.57
N CYS A 53 10.97 -10.09 4.38
CA CYS A 53 11.94 -9.93 3.29
C CYS A 53 11.42 -8.89 2.30
N HIS A 54 12.32 -8.16 1.66
CA HIS A 54 11.97 -7.06 0.76
C HIS A 54 12.74 -7.18 -0.55
N TYR A 55 12.09 -6.77 -1.63
CA TYR A 55 12.69 -6.67 -2.96
C TYR A 55 12.53 -5.25 -3.47
N PHE A 56 13.63 -4.65 -3.91
CA PHE A 56 13.63 -3.31 -4.50
C PHE A 56 14.23 -3.39 -5.89
N CYS A 57 13.60 -2.70 -6.84
CA CYS A 57 14.07 -2.62 -8.21
C CYS A 57 13.96 -1.18 -8.69
N ALA A 58 15.03 -0.67 -9.32
CA ALA A 58 15.08 0.65 -9.91
C ALA A 58 15.55 0.53 -11.35
N TYR A 59 14.80 1.14 -12.28
CA TYR A 59 15.14 1.19 -13.69
C TYR A 59 15.58 2.60 -14.07
N ASN A 60 16.73 2.71 -14.73
CA ASN A 60 17.20 3.99 -15.26
C ASN A 60 16.43 4.35 -16.54
N ILE A 61 15.51 5.31 -16.46
CA ILE A 61 14.68 5.75 -17.60
C ILE A 61 15.55 6.20 -18.78
N ALA A 62 16.65 6.91 -18.51
CA ALA A 62 17.56 7.43 -19.55
C ALA A 62 18.23 6.32 -20.39
N SER A 63 18.22 5.07 -19.90
CA SER A 63 18.70 3.91 -20.66
C SER A 63 17.68 3.39 -21.68
N PHE A 64 16.44 3.85 -21.65
CA PHE A 64 15.36 3.41 -22.55
C PHE A 64 14.84 4.55 -23.44
N THR A 65 14.75 5.77 -22.92
CA THR A 65 14.19 6.92 -23.66
C THR A 65 14.65 8.25 -23.05
N ASP A 66 14.31 9.36 -23.69
CA ASP A 66 14.53 10.70 -23.14
C ASP A 66 13.65 10.92 -21.89
N VAL A 67 14.26 11.43 -20.82
CA VAL A 67 13.63 11.50 -19.49
C VAL A 67 12.49 12.52 -19.46
N GLU A 68 12.66 13.66 -20.11
CA GLU A 68 11.62 14.70 -20.14
C GLU A 68 10.44 14.24 -20.99
N SER A 69 10.71 13.65 -22.15
CA SER A 69 9.68 13.01 -22.99
C SER A 69 8.92 11.91 -22.24
N PHE A 70 9.59 11.11 -21.40
CA PHE A 70 8.94 10.10 -20.56
C PHE A 70 7.98 10.73 -19.55
N LYS A 71 8.42 11.78 -18.85
CA LYS A 71 7.58 12.50 -17.87
C LYS A 71 6.38 13.15 -18.54
N ASP A 72 6.58 13.84 -19.66
CA ASP A 72 5.49 14.47 -20.41
C ASP A 72 4.45 13.44 -20.85
N ASN A 73 4.89 12.26 -21.30
CA ASN A 73 3.98 11.18 -21.66
C ASN A 73 3.25 10.59 -20.44
N MET A 74 3.93 10.48 -19.30
CA MET A 74 3.32 10.05 -18.04
C MET A 74 2.23 11.03 -17.60
N ASP A 75 2.51 12.34 -17.63
CA ASP A 75 1.55 13.38 -17.27
C ASP A 75 0.32 13.33 -18.19
N ARG A 76 0.53 13.18 -19.50
CA ARG A 76 -0.57 13.02 -20.46
C ARG A 76 -1.41 11.78 -20.18
N MET A 77 -0.79 10.65 -19.82
CA MET A 77 -1.50 9.43 -19.46
C MET A 77 -2.33 9.61 -18.18
N LEU A 78 -1.73 10.15 -17.12
CA LEU A 78 -2.41 10.37 -15.84
C LEU A 78 -3.55 11.38 -15.96
N GLN A 79 -3.36 12.44 -16.75
CA GLN A 79 -4.42 13.41 -17.07
C GLN A 79 -5.56 12.75 -17.83
N THR A 80 -5.26 11.90 -18.81
CA THR A 80 -6.28 11.16 -19.57
C THR A 80 -7.10 10.24 -18.66
N LEU A 81 -6.46 9.54 -17.72
CA LEU A 81 -7.17 8.71 -16.74
C LEU A 81 -8.09 9.55 -15.86
N LYS A 82 -7.60 10.68 -15.36
CA LYS A 82 -8.35 11.60 -14.49
C LYS A 82 -9.56 12.21 -15.20
N ASP A 83 -9.42 12.57 -16.48
CA ASP A 83 -10.46 13.20 -17.29
C ASP A 83 -11.44 12.19 -17.91
N THR A 84 -11.23 10.90 -17.70
CA THR A 84 -12.13 9.87 -18.20
C THR A 84 -13.51 10.04 -17.56
N PRO A 85 -14.62 10.06 -18.35
CA PRO A 85 -15.95 10.14 -17.80
C PRO A 85 -16.20 9.02 -16.78
N PRO A 86 -16.68 9.33 -15.56
CA PRO A 86 -16.89 8.32 -14.54
C PRO A 86 -18.06 7.40 -14.92
N ALA A 87 -18.04 6.19 -14.38
CA ALA A 87 -19.17 5.28 -14.49
C ALA A 87 -20.42 5.85 -13.76
N PRO A 88 -21.65 5.47 -14.16
CA PRO A 88 -22.86 5.92 -13.49
C PRO A 88 -22.81 5.67 -11.97
N GLY A 89 -23.13 6.69 -11.18
CA GLY A 89 -23.07 6.63 -9.71
C GLY A 89 -21.70 6.95 -9.09
N HIS A 90 -20.69 7.29 -9.91
CA HIS A 90 -19.38 7.72 -9.44
C HIS A 90 -19.09 9.18 -9.85
N GLU A 91 -18.36 9.90 -9.00
CA GLU A 91 -18.07 11.32 -9.21
C GLU A 91 -16.86 11.56 -10.13
N ARG A 92 -15.80 10.76 -9.99
CA ARG A 92 -14.56 10.90 -10.76
C ARG A 92 -13.76 9.60 -10.85
N VAL A 93 -12.85 9.53 -11.81
CA VAL A 93 -11.87 8.45 -11.95
C VAL A 93 -10.61 8.78 -11.14
N MET A 94 -10.05 7.78 -10.46
CA MET A 94 -8.83 7.90 -9.66
C MET A 94 -7.74 6.98 -10.21
N TYR A 95 -6.48 7.43 -10.15
CA TYR A 95 -5.32 6.59 -10.41
C TYR A 95 -4.52 6.33 -9.12
N PRO A 96 -3.75 5.24 -9.04
CA PRO A 96 -2.96 4.91 -7.86
C PRO A 96 -2.01 6.05 -7.47
N GLY A 97 -2.11 6.53 -6.22
CA GLY A 97 -1.30 7.63 -5.71
C GLY A 97 -1.99 9.01 -5.72
N LEU A 98 -3.06 9.21 -6.50
CA LEU A 98 -3.77 10.50 -6.52
C LEU A 98 -4.47 10.77 -5.18
N SER A 99 -5.17 9.78 -4.64
CA SER A 99 -5.85 9.88 -3.35
C SER A 99 -4.87 10.19 -2.21
N GLU A 100 -3.73 9.51 -2.21
CA GLU A 100 -2.69 9.66 -1.21
C GLU A 100 -2.06 11.05 -1.28
N TYR A 101 -1.81 11.57 -2.49
CA TYR A 101 -1.32 12.94 -2.69
C TYR A 101 -2.31 13.98 -2.16
N GLU A 102 -3.59 13.86 -2.50
CA GLU A 102 -4.62 14.79 -2.04
C GLU A 102 -4.80 14.76 -0.52
N GLU A 103 -4.84 13.57 0.06
CA GLU A 103 -4.94 13.36 1.50
C GLU A 103 -3.69 13.89 2.24
N GLU A 104 -2.49 13.74 1.68
CA GLU A 104 -1.27 14.32 2.22
C GLU A 104 -1.36 15.85 2.25
N GLN A 105 -1.83 16.48 1.17
CA GLN A 105 -2.00 17.94 1.12
C GLN A 105 -3.02 18.44 2.15
N ASP A 106 -4.13 17.72 2.33
CA ASP A 106 -5.14 18.04 3.32
C ASP A 106 -4.59 17.90 4.74
N ARG A 107 -4.03 16.74 5.09
CA ARG A 107 -3.53 16.46 6.44
C ARG A 107 -2.32 17.32 6.83
N ARG A 108 -1.53 17.79 5.87
CA ARG A 108 -0.48 18.78 6.13
C ARG A 108 -1.04 20.13 6.56
N LYS A 109 -2.22 20.51 6.08
CA LYS A 109 -2.88 21.80 6.38
C LYS A 109 -3.79 21.69 7.60
N ASN A 110 -4.54 20.60 7.69
CA ASN A 110 -5.65 20.44 8.63
C ASN A 110 -5.33 19.48 9.79
N GLY A 111 -4.17 18.83 9.78
CA GLY A 111 -3.79 17.82 10.77
C GLY A 111 -4.21 16.40 10.37
N ILE A 112 -3.63 15.40 11.04
CA ILE A 112 -3.94 13.98 10.80
C ILE A 112 -5.11 13.58 11.71
N PRO A 113 -6.26 13.14 11.18
CA PRO A 113 -7.35 12.66 12.00
C PRO A 113 -6.97 11.31 12.63
N LEU A 114 -6.94 11.27 13.97
CA LEU A 114 -6.68 10.05 14.74
C LEU A 114 -7.96 9.58 15.41
N HIS A 115 -8.19 8.27 15.39
CA HIS A 115 -9.26 7.67 16.18
C HIS A 115 -8.98 7.84 17.68
N SER A 116 -10.02 7.98 18.50
CA SER A 116 -9.86 8.22 19.95
C SER A 116 -9.01 7.16 20.64
N GLU A 117 -9.21 5.89 20.27
CA GLU A 117 -8.42 4.76 20.78
C GLU A 117 -6.92 4.89 20.47
N VAL A 118 -6.55 5.45 19.31
CA VAL A 118 -5.13 5.69 18.96
C VAL A 118 -4.53 6.79 19.85
N ILE A 119 -5.32 7.80 20.19
CA ILE A 119 -4.91 8.87 21.12
C ILE A 119 -4.71 8.29 22.52
N GLU A 120 -5.58 7.38 22.96
CA GLU A 120 -5.45 6.66 24.23
C GLU A 120 -4.15 5.84 24.24
N TRP A 121 -3.86 5.05 23.20
CA TRP A 121 -2.61 4.29 23.10
C TRP A 121 -1.36 5.18 23.19
N PHE A 122 -1.37 6.33 22.50
CA PHE A 122 -0.27 7.29 22.62
C PHE A 122 -0.16 7.89 24.02
N THR A 123 -1.28 8.17 24.67
CA THR A 123 -1.32 8.70 26.03
C THR A 123 -0.72 7.70 27.02
N ASP A 124 -1.07 6.42 26.89
CA ASP A 124 -0.58 5.34 27.76
C ASP A 124 0.93 5.14 27.58
N ILE A 125 1.41 4.98 26.35
CA ILE A 125 2.84 4.72 26.10
C ILE A 125 3.72 5.93 26.43
N THR A 126 3.26 7.16 26.18
CA THR A 126 4.01 8.36 26.54
C THR A 126 4.10 8.53 28.06
N SER A 127 3.03 8.17 28.79
CA SER A 127 3.04 8.16 30.26
C SER A 127 4.00 7.11 30.82
N GLU A 128 3.97 5.88 30.30
CA GLU A 128 4.90 4.80 30.69
C GLU A 128 6.36 5.20 30.48
N LEU A 129 6.65 5.81 29.33
CA LEU A 129 8.00 6.24 28.97
C LEU A 129 8.40 7.60 29.57
N SER A 130 7.51 8.26 30.30
CA SER A 130 7.73 9.61 30.87
C SER A 130 8.09 10.68 29.82
N ILE A 131 7.45 10.62 28.64
CA ILE A 131 7.63 11.56 27.53
C ILE A 131 6.38 12.46 27.44
N PRO A 132 6.50 13.77 27.17
CA PRO A 132 5.34 14.63 26.96
C PRO A 132 4.46 14.16 25.80
N MET A 133 3.14 14.21 26.00
CA MET A 133 2.18 13.83 24.97
C MET A 133 2.27 14.74 23.74
N VAL A 134 2.04 14.15 22.56
CA VAL A 134 2.00 14.87 21.28
C VAL A 134 0.83 15.86 21.29
N LYS A 135 1.06 17.07 20.78
CA LYS A 135 -0.01 18.07 20.62
C LYS A 135 -1.04 17.57 19.61
N THR A 136 -2.25 17.35 20.07
CA THR A 136 -3.43 17.14 19.23
C THR A 136 -4.01 18.51 18.88
N VAL A 137 -4.23 18.78 17.59
CA VAL A 137 -4.91 19.99 17.10
C VAL A 137 -6.38 19.67 16.87
#